data_AF-A0A804MPT6-F1
#
_entry.id   AF-A0A804MPT6-F1
#
_cell.length_a   1.000
_cell.length_b   1.000
_cell.length_c   1.000
_cell.angle_alpha   90.00
_cell.angle_beta   90.00
_cell.angle_gamma   90.00
#
_symmetry.space_group_name_H-M   'P 1'
#
loop_
_entity.id
_entity.type
_entity.pdbx_description
1 polymer ?
#
loop_
_entity_poly.entity_id
_entity_poly.type
_entity_poly.pdbx_seq_one_letter_code
_entity_poly.pdbx_strand_id
1 'polypeptide(L)'
;MSFVNLSTAVDWAHEINMLSTLKELLLQQSGLRSTAPSLRQFNLTILEVLDISGNIFNTSIAPNWFWNATSLTFLNMKQCYFYGSIPDEIGRMTSLEQVSFNTNNHMSTMIPSSFKHLCNLKVLDLEGSNTGGDITELMERLYYQTVTGTSCRC
;
A
#
# COMPACT_ATOMS: atom_id res chain seq x y z
N MET A 1 -4.43 6.28 16.35
CA MET A 1 -4.37 5.56 17.64
C MET A 1 -3.25 4.53 17.53
N SER A 2 -1.99 4.97 17.59
CA SER A 2 -0.87 4.03 17.55
C SER A 2 -0.71 3.34 18.90
N PHE A 3 -0.12 2.15 18.92
CA PHE A 3 0.19 1.39 20.15
C PHE A 3 -1.03 0.96 20.98
N VAL A 4 -2.22 0.87 20.37
CA VAL A 4 -3.41 0.27 21.00
C VAL A 4 -3.41 -1.23 20.72
N ASN A 5 -3.68 -2.05 21.73
CA ASN A 5 -3.79 -3.50 21.53
C ASN A 5 -5.12 -3.84 20.84
N LEU A 6 -5.06 -4.09 19.53
CA LEU A 6 -6.15 -4.54 18.67
C LEU A 6 -5.97 -6.01 18.24
N SER A 7 -5.19 -6.80 19.00
CA SER A 7 -4.89 -8.20 18.64
C SER A 7 -6.10 -9.13 18.56
N THR A 8 -7.22 -8.75 19.18
CA THR A 8 -8.50 -9.47 19.12
C THR A 8 -9.47 -8.91 18.09
N ALA A 9 -9.18 -7.75 17.49
CA ALA A 9 -10.07 -7.07 16.56
C ALA A 9 -9.93 -7.65 15.15
N VAL A 10 -10.49 -8.82 14.91
CA VAL A 10 -10.36 -9.52 13.62
C VAL A 10 -11.06 -8.82 12.45
N ASP A 11 -12.14 -8.10 12.71
CA ASP A 11 -12.98 -7.42 11.71
C ASP A 11 -12.81 -5.89 11.70
N TRP A 12 -11.69 -5.39 12.24
CA TRP A 12 -11.41 -3.95 12.34
C TRP A 12 -11.57 -3.19 11.03
N ALA A 13 -11.23 -3.82 9.89
CA ALA A 13 -11.36 -3.23 8.56
C ALA A 13 -12.82 -2.90 8.20
N HIS A 14 -13.77 -3.72 8.65
CA HIS A 14 -15.19 -3.47 8.48
C HIS A 14 -15.67 -2.34 9.39
N GLU A 15 -15.17 -2.28 10.63
CA GLU A 15 -15.53 -1.24 11.60
C GLU A 15 -15.05 0.15 11.15
N ILE A 16 -13.79 0.29 10.71
CA ILE A 16 -13.29 1.57 10.20
C ILE A 16 -14.03 2.02 8.94
N ASN A 17 -14.56 1.09 8.15
CA ASN A 17 -15.31 1.41 6.94
C ASN A 17 -16.69 2.03 7.24
N MET A 18 -17.12 2.05 8.51
CA MET A 18 -18.27 2.82 8.95
C MET A 18 -17.92 4.30 9.22
N LEU A 19 -16.63 4.63 9.30
CA LEU A 19 -16.13 5.98 9.57
C LEU A 19 -15.84 6.72 8.26
N SER A 20 -16.87 7.05 7.48
CA SER A 20 -16.72 7.66 6.15
C SER A 20 -16.03 9.04 6.15
N THR A 21 -15.88 9.66 7.31
CA THR A 21 -15.17 10.94 7.48
C THR A 21 -13.70 10.75 7.91
N LEU A 22 -13.22 9.51 8.03
CA LEU A 22 -11.87 9.21 8.49
C LEU A 22 -10.84 9.61 7.42
N LYS A 23 -9.93 10.54 7.78
CA LYS A 23 -8.84 11.00 6.91
C LYS A 23 -7.51 10.32 7.18
N GLU A 24 -7.23 10.03 8.45
CA GLU A 24 -5.97 9.44 8.89
C GLU A 24 -6.24 8.22 9.76
N LEU A 25 -5.62 7.09 9.38
CA LEU A 25 -5.67 5.86 10.15
C LEU A 25 -4.25 5.41 10.50
N LEU A 26 -3.89 5.63 11.76
CA LEU A 26 -2.61 5.24 12.33
C LEU A 26 -2.82 4.10 13.32
N LEU A 27 -2.54 2.87 12.89
CA LEU A 27 -2.67 1.61 13.64
C LEU A 27 -1.36 0.83 13.70
N GLN A 28 -0.25 1.53 13.59
CA GLN A 28 1.06 0.91 13.66
C GLN A 28 1.32 0.27 15.03
N GLN A 29 1.97 -0.89 15.00
CA GLN A 29 2.24 -1.74 16.16
C GLN A 29 1.00 -1.99 17.04
N SER A 30 -0.17 -2.18 16.42
CA SER A 30 -1.43 -2.41 17.14
C SER A 30 -1.77 -3.89 17.33
N GLY A 31 -0.85 -4.80 16.96
CA GLY A 31 -1.03 -6.24 17.11
C GLY A 31 -2.06 -6.85 16.15
N LEU A 32 -2.42 -6.14 15.07
CA LEU A 32 -3.36 -6.64 14.06
C LEU A 32 -2.80 -7.88 13.37
N ARG A 33 -3.67 -8.86 13.13
CA ARG A 33 -3.33 -10.17 12.54
C ARG A 33 -4.13 -10.52 11.29
N SER A 34 -5.17 -9.75 11.00
CA SER A 34 -6.06 -9.97 9.87
C SER A 34 -6.27 -8.66 9.12
N THR A 35 -6.60 -8.79 7.84
CA THR A 35 -7.03 -7.71 6.94
C THR A 35 -8.27 -8.19 6.20
N ALA A 36 -8.87 -7.33 5.40
CA ALA A 36 -9.98 -7.68 4.51
C ALA A 36 -9.53 -7.65 3.04
N PRO A 37 -9.74 -8.73 2.26
CA PRO A 37 -9.50 -8.75 0.82
C PRO A 37 -10.23 -7.65 0.05
N SER A 38 -11.46 -7.37 0.47
CA SER A 38 -12.32 -6.36 -0.11
C SER A 38 -13.40 -5.97 0.91
N LEU A 39 -14.01 -4.80 0.70
CA LEU A 39 -15.16 -4.34 1.48
C LEU A 39 -16.36 -4.27 0.52
N ARG A 40 -17.52 -4.81 0.92
CA ARG A 40 -18.73 -4.86 0.08
C ARG A 40 -19.12 -3.48 -0.47
N GLN A 41 -19.04 -2.48 0.40
CA GLN A 41 -19.18 -1.07 0.07
C GLN A 41 -17.96 -0.37 0.63
N PHE A 42 -17.21 0.33 -0.21
CA PHE A 42 -16.04 1.08 0.21
C PHE A 42 -16.43 2.52 0.54
N ASN A 43 -16.26 2.93 1.80
CA ASN A 43 -16.69 4.25 2.30
C ASN A 43 -15.52 5.16 2.71
N LEU A 44 -14.29 4.64 2.74
CA LEU A 44 -13.08 5.38 3.13
C LEU A 44 -12.57 6.24 1.96
N THR A 45 -13.46 6.97 1.31
CA THR A 45 -13.18 7.70 0.05
C THR A 45 -12.36 8.97 0.25
N ILE A 46 -12.19 9.43 1.49
CA ILE A 46 -11.38 10.60 1.84
C ILE A 46 -10.18 10.24 2.73
N LEU A 47 -9.86 8.95 2.85
CA LEU A 47 -8.69 8.50 3.61
C LEU A 47 -7.42 8.93 2.86
N GLU A 48 -6.61 9.77 3.50
CA GLU A 48 -5.39 10.37 2.95
C GLU A 48 -4.14 9.66 3.51
N VAL A 49 -4.17 9.24 4.77
CA VAL A 49 -3.05 8.59 5.46
C VAL A 49 -3.45 7.22 6.00
N LEU A 50 -2.74 6.18 5.59
CA LEU A 50 -2.85 4.84 6.16
C LEU A 50 -1.48 4.36 6.64
N ASP A 51 -1.36 4.13 7.94
CA ASP A 51 -0.20 3.47 8.51
C ASP A 51 -0.61 2.28 9.37
N ILE A 52 -0.28 1.09 8.87
CA ILE A 52 -0.52 -0.19 9.51
C ILE A 52 0.80 -0.93 9.77
N SER A 53 1.93 -0.22 9.77
CA SER A 53 3.25 -0.83 9.89
C SER A 53 3.46 -1.55 11.23
N GLY A 54 4.32 -2.58 11.22
CA GLY A 54 4.63 -3.37 12.41
C GLY A 54 3.48 -4.23 12.94
N ASN A 55 2.49 -4.54 12.11
CA ASN A 55 1.45 -5.55 12.38
C ASN A 55 1.81 -6.89 11.71
N ILE A 56 1.17 -8.02 12.07
CA ILE A 56 1.58 -9.35 11.57
C ILE A 56 0.41 -9.97 10.80
N PHE A 57 0.18 -9.51 9.57
CA PHE A 57 -0.97 -9.97 8.77
C PHE A 57 -0.76 -11.35 8.14
N ASN A 58 0.48 -11.71 7.77
CA ASN A 58 0.85 -13.01 7.22
C ASN A 58 -0.07 -13.49 6.07
N THR A 59 -0.35 -12.61 5.11
CA THR A 59 -1.28 -12.84 3.99
C THR A 59 -0.75 -12.25 2.69
N SER A 60 -1.35 -12.63 1.56
CA SER A 60 -1.01 -12.04 0.27
C SER A 60 -1.35 -10.55 0.25
N ILE A 61 -0.45 -9.73 -0.30
CA ILE A 61 -0.64 -8.29 -0.42
C ILE A 61 -1.71 -7.92 -1.45
N ALA A 62 -1.86 -8.70 -2.52
CA ALA A 62 -2.75 -8.36 -3.62
C ALA A 62 -4.23 -8.24 -3.22
N PRO A 63 -4.84 -9.22 -2.52
CA PRO A 63 -6.21 -9.07 -2.02
C PRO A 63 -6.24 -8.20 -0.75
N ASN A 64 -6.41 -6.88 -0.90
CA ASN A 64 -6.58 -5.96 0.22
C ASN A 64 -7.49 -4.77 -0.11
N TRP A 65 -8.28 -4.35 0.88
CA TRP A 65 -9.22 -3.23 0.77
C TRP A 65 -8.58 -1.88 0.48
N PHE A 66 -7.35 -1.65 0.96
CA PHE A 66 -6.68 -0.36 0.85
C PHE A 66 -6.25 -0.03 -0.59
N TRP A 67 -6.24 -1.01 -1.50
CA TRP A 67 -6.05 -0.77 -2.94
C TRP A 67 -7.22 -0.04 -3.61
N ASN A 68 -8.35 0.11 -2.90
CA ASN A 68 -9.49 0.93 -3.34
C ASN A 68 -9.47 2.35 -2.76
N ALA A 69 -8.53 2.66 -1.85
CA ALA A 69 -8.41 3.98 -1.22
C ALA A 69 -7.62 4.95 -2.13
N THR A 70 -8.22 5.37 -3.25
CA THR A 70 -7.56 6.19 -4.28
C THR A 70 -7.17 7.61 -3.82
N SER A 71 -7.67 8.04 -2.66
CA SER A 71 -7.34 9.32 -2.03
C SER A 71 -6.09 9.28 -1.16
N LEU A 72 -5.49 8.10 -0.95
CA LEU A 72 -4.28 7.98 -0.15
C LEU A 72 -3.11 8.75 -0.77
N THR A 73 -2.47 9.58 0.05
CA THR A 73 -1.20 10.27 -0.23
C THR A 73 -0.03 9.57 0.46
N PHE A 74 -0.29 8.90 1.59
CA PHE A 74 0.68 8.15 2.37
C PHE A 74 0.17 6.74 2.67
N LEU A 75 0.95 5.73 2.25
CA LEU A 75 0.69 4.32 2.56
C LEU A 75 1.93 3.67 3.15
N ASN A 76 1.87 3.31 4.43
CA ASN A 76 2.96 2.59 5.10
C ASN A 76 2.49 1.23 5.61
N MET A 77 3.16 0.20 5.10
CA MET A 77 2.95 -1.21 5.41
C MET A 77 4.27 -1.90 5.72
N LYS A 78 5.25 -1.16 6.25
CA LYS A 78 6.54 -1.70 6.67
C LYS A 78 6.35 -2.81 7.70
N GLN A 79 7.12 -3.89 7.58
CA GLN A 79 7.17 -4.96 8.58
C GLN A 79 5.76 -5.54 8.88
N CYS A 80 4.98 -5.78 7.83
CA CYS A 80 3.60 -6.26 7.92
C CYS A 80 3.44 -7.78 7.68
N TYR A 81 4.55 -8.46 7.32
CA TYR A 81 4.58 -9.87 6.90
C TYR A 81 3.66 -10.17 5.71
N PHE A 82 3.44 -9.19 4.84
CA PHE A 82 2.76 -9.44 3.57
C PHE A 82 3.64 -10.27 2.63
N TYR A 83 3.03 -10.98 1.68
CA TYR A 83 3.73 -11.73 0.64
C TYR A 83 3.07 -11.62 -0.73
N GLY A 84 3.74 -12.07 -1.79
CA GLY A 84 3.26 -11.96 -3.17
C GLY A 84 3.53 -10.58 -3.79
N SER A 85 3.02 -10.33 -5.00
CA SER A 85 3.32 -9.11 -5.77
C SER A 85 2.34 -7.98 -5.45
N ILE A 86 2.83 -6.74 -5.50
CA ILE A 86 1.97 -5.54 -5.49
C ILE A 86 1.03 -5.62 -6.71
N PRO A 87 -0.28 -5.43 -6.53
CA PRO A 87 -1.24 -5.61 -7.62
C PRO A 87 -1.31 -4.37 -8.53
N ASP A 88 -1.81 -4.53 -9.76
CA ASP A 88 -1.89 -3.42 -10.73
C ASP A 88 -2.80 -2.28 -10.27
N GLU A 89 -3.73 -2.55 -9.35
CA GLU A 89 -4.65 -1.61 -8.73
C GLU A 89 -3.96 -0.42 -8.07
N ILE A 90 -2.68 -0.56 -7.67
CA ILE A 90 -1.90 0.56 -7.14
C ILE A 90 -1.84 1.73 -8.14
N GLY A 91 -1.87 1.46 -9.45
CA GLY A 91 -1.89 2.50 -10.48
C GLY A 91 -3.17 3.34 -10.50
N ARG A 92 -4.20 3.01 -9.71
CA ARG A 92 -5.39 3.86 -9.50
C ARG A 92 -5.18 4.85 -8.35
N MET A 93 -4.16 4.67 -7.52
CA MET A 93 -3.86 5.49 -6.35
C MET A 93 -2.98 6.67 -6.73
N THR A 94 -3.40 7.43 -7.74
CA THR A 94 -2.62 8.51 -8.37
C THR A 94 -2.28 9.66 -7.41
N SER A 95 -2.94 9.74 -6.26
CA SER A 95 -2.68 10.69 -5.19
C SER A 95 -1.48 10.30 -4.31
N LEU A 96 -0.96 9.06 -4.40
CA LEU A 96 0.15 8.61 -3.57
C LEU A 96 1.40 9.47 -3.79
N GLU A 97 1.90 10.02 -2.70
CA GLU A 97 3.16 10.73 -2.63
C GLU A 97 4.25 9.89 -1.98
N GLN A 98 3.88 9.02 -1.03
CA GLN A 98 4.79 8.14 -0.34
C GLN A 98 4.19 6.75 -0.18
N VAL A 99 4.97 5.74 -0.55
CA VAL A 99 4.65 4.33 -0.31
C VAL A 99 5.85 3.60 0.27
N SER A 100 5.59 2.88 1.37
CA SER A 100 6.60 2.09 2.08
C SER A 100 6.11 0.67 2.31
N PHE A 101 6.84 -0.31 1.77
CA PHE A 101 6.57 -1.74 1.94
C PHE A 101 7.83 -2.54 2.31
N ASN A 102 8.85 -1.82 2.78
CA ASN A 102 10.10 -2.38 3.28
C ASN A 102 9.91 -3.42 4.39
N THR A 103 10.92 -4.29 4.54
CA THR A 103 10.96 -5.33 5.60
C THR A 103 9.80 -6.34 5.52
N ASN A 104 9.19 -6.52 4.35
CA ASN A 104 8.28 -7.63 4.06
C ASN A 104 9.02 -8.70 3.23
N ASN A 105 9.74 -9.59 3.92
CA ASN A 105 10.73 -10.50 3.30
C ASN A 105 10.20 -11.45 2.22
N HIS A 106 8.88 -11.65 2.16
CA HIS A 106 8.21 -12.56 1.22
C HIS A 106 7.40 -11.82 0.14
N MET A 107 7.46 -10.49 0.08
CA MET A 107 6.86 -9.74 -1.02
C MET A 107 7.70 -9.89 -2.29
N SER A 108 7.03 -10.26 -3.37
CA SER A 108 7.60 -10.16 -4.72
C SER A 108 7.74 -8.68 -5.04
N THR A 109 8.96 -8.31 -5.40
CA THR A 109 9.39 -6.95 -5.67
C THR A 109 9.20 -6.55 -7.12
N MET A 110 8.55 -7.39 -7.93
CA MET A 110 8.20 -7.03 -9.30
C MET A 110 7.18 -5.89 -9.25
N ILE A 111 7.68 -4.66 -9.43
CA ILE A 111 6.86 -3.44 -9.43
C ILE A 111 5.93 -3.50 -10.63
N PRO A 112 4.60 -3.48 -10.45
CA PRO A 112 3.66 -3.58 -11.56
C PRO A 112 3.82 -2.42 -12.54
N SER A 113 3.51 -2.67 -13.81
CA SER A 113 3.63 -1.65 -14.87
C SER A 113 2.75 -0.42 -14.63
N SER A 114 1.71 -0.58 -13.81
CA SER A 114 0.78 0.46 -13.40
C SER A 114 1.37 1.51 -12.44
N PHE A 115 2.55 1.26 -11.84
CA PHE A 115 3.28 2.28 -11.08
C PHE A 115 3.53 3.57 -11.88
N LYS A 116 3.54 3.46 -13.22
CA LYS A 116 3.64 4.60 -14.13
C LYS A 116 2.57 5.66 -13.98
N HIS A 117 1.46 5.33 -13.33
CA HIS A 117 0.36 6.27 -13.07
C HIS A 117 0.55 7.04 -11.75
N LEU A 118 1.53 6.67 -10.91
CA LEU A 118 1.79 7.31 -9.61
C LEU A 118 2.58 8.61 -9.76
N CYS A 119 1.96 9.58 -10.43
CA CYS A 119 2.57 10.85 -10.84
C CYS A 119 3.03 11.76 -9.70
N ASN A 120 2.42 11.60 -8.53
CA ASN A 120 2.75 12.39 -7.35
C ASN A 120 3.78 11.70 -6.45
N LEU A 121 4.24 10.49 -6.81
CA LEU A 121 5.12 9.69 -5.97
C LEU A 121 6.49 10.36 -5.84
N LYS A 122 6.82 10.76 -4.61
CA LYS A 122 8.08 11.39 -4.21
C LYS A 122 8.99 10.40 -3.48
N VAL A 123 8.40 9.46 -2.75
CA VAL A 123 9.12 8.50 -1.91
C VAL A 123 8.62 7.08 -2.17
N LEU A 124 9.53 6.22 -2.64
CA LEU A 124 9.33 4.78 -2.78
C LEU A 124 10.35 4.07 -1.89
N ASP A 125 9.90 3.55 -0.75
CA ASP A 125 10.78 2.84 0.19
C ASP A 125 10.71 1.32 -0.02
N LEU A 126 11.80 0.79 -0.58
CA LEU A 126 12.03 -0.63 -0.88
C LEU A 126 13.05 -1.27 0.06
N GLU A 127 13.52 -0.57 1.10
CA GLU A 127 14.65 -0.99 1.93
C GLU A 127 14.47 -2.43 2.46
N GLY A 128 15.50 -3.27 2.35
CA GLY A 128 15.45 -4.65 2.83
C GLY A 128 14.42 -5.55 2.15
N SER A 129 13.77 -5.10 1.07
CA SER A 129 12.99 -5.98 0.21
C SER A 129 13.95 -6.85 -0.59
N ASN A 130 13.67 -8.15 -0.69
CA ASN A 130 14.44 -9.05 -1.56
C ASN A 130 14.09 -8.73 -3.02
N THR A 131 14.70 -7.68 -3.54
CA THR A 131 14.63 -7.28 -4.95
C THR A 131 15.46 -8.28 -5.75
N GLY A 132 14.90 -9.49 -5.96
CA GLY A 132 15.48 -10.45 -6.88
C GLY A 132 15.49 -9.93 -8.34
N GLY A 133 14.74 -8.86 -8.61
CA GLY A 133 14.77 -8.12 -9.87
C GLY A 133 15.92 -7.12 -9.93
N ASP A 134 16.50 -6.99 -11.12
CA ASP A 134 17.52 -6.00 -11.43
C ASP A 134 16.97 -4.59 -11.17
N ILE A 135 17.69 -3.78 -10.38
CA ILE A 135 17.39 -2.35 -10.20
C ILE A 135 17.27 -1.66 -11.56
N THR A 136 17.97 -2.15 -12.58
CA THR A 136 17.86 -1.71 -13.97
C THR A 136 16.46 -1.90 -14.52
N GLU A 137 15.79 -3.04 -14.30
CA GLU A 137 14.41 -3.23 -14.77
C GLU A 137 13.44 -2.27 -14.08
N LEU A 138 13.64 -2.06 -12.76
CA LEU A 138 12.87 -1.05 -12.02
C LEU A 138 13.09 0.35 -12.60
N MET A 139 14.36 0.72 -12.79
CA MET A 139 14.72 2.02 -13.33
C MET A 139 14.26 2.17 -14.77
N GLU A 140 14.33 1.16 -15.62
CA GLU A 140 13.80 1.17 -16.98
C GLU A 140 12.29 1.38 -16.98
N ARG A 141 11.56 0.66 -16.11
CA ARG A 141 10.12 0.88 -15.95
C ARG A 141 9.84 2.31 -15.55
N LEU A 142 10.56 2.91 -14.59
CA LEU A 142 10.37 4.29 -14.12
C LEU A 142 10.93 5.37 -15.10
N TYR A 143 12.01 5.08 -15.81
CA TYR A 143 12.79 6.01 -16.66
C TYR A 143 12.26 6.04 -18.10
N TYR A 144 11.84 4.90 -18.65
CA TYR A 144 11.18 4.87 -19.96
C TYR A 144 9.93 5.78 -19.96
N GLN A 145 9.31 5.99 -18.78
CA GLN A 145 8.17 6.87 -18.57
C GLN A 145 8.51 8.36 -18.66
N THR A 146 9.69 8.80 -18.19
CA THR A 146 10.12 10.21 -18.29
C THR A 146 10.61 10.56 -19.70
N VAL A 147 11.24 9.62 -20.40
CA VAL A 147 11.89 9.88 -21.71
C VAL A 147 10.92 9.77 -22.90
N THR A 148 9.98 8.82 -22.91
CA THR A 148 9.10 8.64 -24.08
C THR A 148 7.99 9.68 -24.22
N GLY A 149 7.94 10.69 -23.36
CA GLY A 149 6.86 11.68 -23.41
C GLY A 149 5.48 11.06 -23.12
N THR A 150 5.43 9.79 -22.67
CA THR A 150 4.32 9.29 -21.85
C THR A 150 4.44 9.88 -20.44
N SER A 151 4.59 11.21 -20.39
CA SER A 151 4.18 12.06 -19.27
C SER A 151 2.87 11.52 -18.75
N CYS A 152 2.79 11.28 -17.44
CA CYS A 152 1.55 11.11 -16.66
C CYS A 152 0.27 11.20 -17.50
N ARG A 153 -0.07 10.11 -18.18
CA ARG A 153 -1.33 10.02 -18.93
C ARG A 153 -2.35 9.47 -17.96
N CYS A 154 -3.15 10.36 -17.40
CA CYS A 154 -4.41 10.05 -16.73
C CYS A 154 -5.33 9.28 -17.67
#